data_AF-A0AAE0DFS8-F1
#
_entry.id   AF-A0AAE0DFS8-F1
#
_cell.length_a   1.000
_cell.length_b   1.000
_cell.length_c   1.000
_cell.angle_alpha   90.00
_cell.angle_beta   90.00
_cell.angle_gamma   90.00
#
_symmetry.space_group_name_H-M   'P 1'
#
loop_
_entity.id
_entity.type
_entity.pdbx_description
1 polymer ?
#
loop_
_entity_poly.entity_id
_entity_poly.type
_entity_poly.pdbx_seq_one_letter_code
_entity_poly.pdbx_strand_id
1 'polypeptide(L)'
;MVLKIRLARFGKRNKPFYNIVVAQARSARNSKPLEVLGTYDPVPKPAPFGEGKPFKDIKLDTSRAKYWLGVGAQPSEPAWRLLSMIGLLEPRYNVQKMQQTEMAQRGAAQSEEAVAALEGR
;
A
#
# COMPACT_ATOMS: atom_id res chain seq x y z
N MET A 1 13.18 -12.82 20.24
CA MET A 1 12.33 -11.59 20.32
C MET A 1 12.34 -10.96 18.93
N VAL A 2 11.20 -10.80 18.26
CA VAL A 2 11.16 -10.35 16.85
C VAL A 2 10.46 -8.99 16.76
N LEU A 3 11.15 -8.01 16.19
CA LEU A 3 10.59 -6.69 15.88
C LEU A 3 9.85 -6.73 14.55
N LYS A 4 8.67 -6.12 14.50
CA LYS A 4 7.88 -6.01 13.29
C LYS A 4 7.46 -4.56 13.04
N ILE A 5 7.56 -4.16 11.78
CA ILE A 5 6.93 -2.94 11.27
C ILE A 5 5.52 -3.32 10.81
N ARG A 6 4.49 -2.80 11.47
CA ARG A 6 3.10 -3.20 11.21
C ARG A 6 2.13 -2.03 11.31
N LEU A 7 0.92 -2.23 10.81
CA LEU A 7 -0.16 -1.25 10.91
C LEU A 7 -0.95 -1.46 12.21
N ALA A 8 -1.01 -0.44 13.05
CA ALA A 8 -1.92 -0.37 14.19
C ALA A 8 -3.21 0.34 13.76
N ARG A 9 -4.36 -0.27 14.00
CA ARG A 9 -5.66 0.29 13.57
C ARG A 9 -6.19 1.28 14.59
N PHE A 10 -6.45 2.48 14.12
CA PHE A 10 -7.13 3.57 14.80
C PHE A 10 -8.36 4.01 14.00
N GLY A 11 -9.02 5.05 14.48
CA GLY A 11 -10.22 5.61 13.86
C GLY A 11 -11.52 4.99 14.37
N LYS A 12 -12.62 5.42 13.75
CA LYS A 12 -13.98 5.02 14.15
C LYS A 12 -14.48 3.86 13.28
N ARG A 13 -15.62 3.29 13.64
CA ARG A 13 -16.36 2.37 12.75
C ARG A 13 -16.56 3.04 11.39
N ASN A 14 -16.31 2.30 10.31
CA ASN A 14 -16.38 2.76 8.91
C ASN A 14 -15.45 3.94 8.53
N LYS A 15 -14.52 4.32 9.41
CA LYS A 15 -13.50 5.35 9.15
C LYS A 15 -12.14 4.83 9.64
N PRO A 16 -11.54 3.86 8.93
CA PRO A 16 -10.27 3.26 9.33
C PRO A 16 -9.12 4.26 9.17
N PHE A 17 -8.26 4.33 10.17
CA PHE A 17 -7.00 5.07 10.12
C PHE A 17 -5.89 4.17 10.65
N TYR A 18 -4.68 4.24 10.10
CA TYR A 18 -3.59 3.37 10.52
C TYR A 18 -2.36 4.15 10.94
N ASN A 19 -1.72 3.73 12.03
CA ASN A 19 -0.38 4.16 12.35
C ASN A 19 0.60 3.07 11.89
N ILE A 20 1.69 3.50 11.24
CA ILE A 20 2.82 2.64 10.90
C ILE A 20 3.73 2.60 12.12
N VAL A 21 3.85 1.45 12.76
CA VAL A 21 4.52 1.32 14.06
C VAL A 21 5.57 0.22 14.05
N VAL A 22 6.60 0.41 14.87
CA VAL A 22 7.53 -0.65 15.25
C VAL A 22 7.09 -1.23 16.59
N ALA A 23 6.81 -2.53 16.61
CA ALA A 23 6.38 -3.22 17.82
C ALA A 23 6.92 -4.65 17.85
N GLN A 24 6.90 -5.25 19.04
CA GLN A 24 7.24 -6.66 19.19
C GLN A 24 6.15 -7.54 18.56
N ALA A 25 6.54 -8.63 17.90
CA ALA A 25 5.60 -9.50 17.19
C ALA A 25 4.47 -10.09 18.07
N ARG A 26 4.77 -10.37 19.35
CA ARG A 26 3.82 -10.96 20.31
C ARG A 26 2.91 -9.93 20.99
N SER A 27 3.15 -8.63 20.78
CA SER A 27 2.34 -7.58 21.41
C SER A 27 0.98 -7.42 20.72
N ALA A 28 -0.06 -7.06 21.47
CA ALA A 28 -1.39 -6.82 20.94
C ALA A 28 -1.37 -5.75 19.83
N ARG A 29 -2.27 -5.84 18.84
CA ARG A 29 -2.23 -4.99 17.62
C ARG A 29 -2.16 -3.49 17.93
N ASN A 30 -2.95 -3.05 18.90
CA ASN A 30 -3.13 -1.64 19.25
C ASN A 30 -2.49 -1.27 20.60
N SER A 31 -1.61 -2.11 21.16
CA SER A 31 -0.85 -1.74 22.36
C SER A 31 0.16 -0.63 22.05
N LYS A 32 0.67 0.03 23.10
CA LYS A 32 1.74 1.02 22.97
C LYS A 32 2.93 0.41 22.19
N PRO A 33 3.30 0.96 21.02
CA PRO A 33 4.44 0.49 20.25
C PRO A 33 5.76 1.00 20.84
N LEU A 34 6.88 0.51 20.32
CA LEU A 34 8.21 1.07 20.61
C LEU A 34 8.34 2.46 20.00
N GLU A 35 7.90 2.59 18.74
CA GLU A 35 7.96 3.83 17.99
C GLU A 35 6.84 3.90 16.94
N VAL A 36 6.36 5.12 16.68
CA VAL A 36 5.43 5.43 15.60
C VAL A 36 6.24 6.07 14.48
N LEU A 37 6.36 5.39 13.34
CA LEU A 37 7.10 5.88 12.18
C LEU A 37 6.27 6.82 11.30
N GLY A 38 4.94 6.71 11.38
CA GLY A 38 4.08 7.45 10.49
C GLY A 38 2.61 7.05 10.55
N THR A 39 1.85 7.53 9.58
CA THR A 39 0.41 7.33 9.44
C THR A 39 0.04 6.98 8.02
N TYR A 40 -1.02 6.20 7.87
CA TYR A 40 -1.60 5.79 6.60
C TYR A 40 -3.12 5.92 6.65
N ASP A 41 -3.65 6.71 5.72
CA ASP A 41 -5.09 6.78 5.47
C ASP A 41 -5.43 5.89 4.26
N PRO A 42 -6.19 4.80 4.46
CA PRO A 42 -6.60 3.92 3.37
C PRO A 42 -7.71 4.53 2.50
N VAL A 43 -8.42 5.54 3.01
CA VAL A 43 -9.55 6.16 2.31
C VAL A 43 -8.96 7.11 1.25
N PRO A 44 -9.24 6.87 -0.04
CA PRO A 44 -8.78 7.76 -1.10
C PRO A 44 -9.39 9.16 -0.93
N LYS A 45 -8.56 10.18 -1.07
CA LYS A 45 -8.99 11.58 -1.08
C LYS A 45 -9.16 12.07 -2.52
N PRO A 46 -10.14 12.95 -2.78
CA PRO A 46 -10.29 13.57 -4.09
C PRO A 46 -9.04 14.39 -4.43
N ALA A 47 -8.70 14.44 -5.71
CA ALA A 47 -7.60 15.28 -6.18
C ALA A 47 -7.85 16.76 -5.82
N PRO A 48 -6.83 17.55 -5.46
CA PRO A 48 -7.02 18.92 -4.97
C PRO A 48 -7.74 19.86 -5.96
N PHE A 49 -7.73 19.52 -7.25
CA PHE A 49 -8.29 20.33 -8.33
C PHE A 49 -9.40 19.63 -9.12
N GLY A 50 -9.99 18.55 -8.60
CA GLY A 50 -11.12 17.85 -9.25
C GLY A 50 -10.77 17.03 -10.50
N GLU A 51 -9.63 17.31 -11.13
CA GLU A 51 -9.10 16.56 -12.27
C GLU A 51 -7.91 15.71 -11.82
N GLY A 52 -8.12 14.40 -11.68
CA GLY A 52 -7.03 13.47 -11.36
C GLY A 52 -7.47 12.18 -10.70
N LYS A 53 -6.52 11.24 -10.61
CA LYS A 53 -6.73 9.99 -9.86
C LYS A 53 -6.78 10.30 -8.37
N PRO A 54 -7.69 9.66 -7.60
CA PRO A 54 -7.68 9.78 -6.16
C PRO A 54 -6.35 9.29 -5.57
N PHE A 55 -5.87 9.94 -4.52
CA PHE A 55 -4.62 9.60 -3.85
C PHE A 55 -4.86 9.14 -2.41
N LYS A 56 -3.89 8.41 -1.85
CA LYS A 56 -3.91 7.95 -0.46
C LYS A 56 -2.77 8.59 0.29
N ASP A 57 -3.06 9.13 1.47
CA ASP A 57 -2.07 9.81 2.28
C ASP A 57 -1.21 8.82 3.06
N ILE A 58 0.10 8.89 2.83
CA ILE A 58 1.11 8.16 3.58
C ILE A 58 2.12 9.18 4.09
N LYS A 59 2.18 9.33 5.42
CA LYS A 59 3.21 10.14 6.09
C LYS A 59 4.15 9.18 6.80
N LEU A 60 5.43 9.21 6.47
CA LEU A 60 6.42 8.31 7.05
C LEU A 60 7.75 9.04 7.26
N ASP A 61 8.35 8.86 8.44
CA ASP A 61 9.75 9.19 8.65
C ASP A 61 10.64 8.13 7.99
N THR A 62 11.18 8.49 6.82
CA THR A 62 12.02 7.59 6.01
C THR A 62 13.36 7.29 6.68
N SER A 63 13.89 8.21 7.49
CA SER A 63 15.18 8.03 8.17
C SER A 63 15.07 6.95 9.26
N ARG A 64 14.02 7.04 10.09
CA ARG A 64 13.74 6.05 11.14
C ARG A 64 13.31 4.72 10.55
N ALA A 65 12.52 4.71 9.48
CA ALA A 65 12.14 3.49 8.79
C ALA A 65 13.38 2.72 8.28
N LYS A 66 14.35 3.42 7.65
CA LYS A 66 15.62 2.83 7.20
C LYS A 66 16.43 2.24 8.35
N TYR A 67 16.53 2.96 9.47
CA TYR A 67 17.21 2.46 10.66
C TYR A 67 16.62 1.12 11.14
N TRP A 68 15.30 1.05 11.31
CA TRP A 68 14.66 -0.17 11.80
C TRP A 68 14.76 -1.34 10.82
N LEU A 69 14.72 -1.07 9.52
CA LEU A 69 14.98 -2.08 8.50
C LEU A 69 16.42 -2.61 8.59
N GLY A 70 17.40 -1.73 8.80
CA GLY A 70 18.81 -2.11 8.98
C GLY A 70 19.08 -2.93 10.24
N VAL A 71 18.33 -2.67 11.32
CA VAL A 71 18.38 -3.47 12.57
C VAL A 71 17.67 -4.84 12.40
N GLY A 72 17.03 -5.09 11.25
CA GLY A 72 16.39 -6.37 10.93
C GLY A 72 14.92 -6.46 11.33
N ALA A 73 14.24 -5.34 11.58
CA ALA A 73 12.81 -5.34 11.82
C ALA A 73 12.06 -5.83 10.57
N GLN A 74 11.17 -6.81 10.76
CA GLN A 74 10.47 -7.46 9.65
C GLN A 74 9.13 -6.77 9.37
N PRO A 75 8.91 -6.14 8.20
CA PRO A 75 7.63 -5.53 7.89
C PRO A 75 6.55 -6.57 7.58
N SER A 76 5.31 -6.30 8.00
CA SER A 76 4.13 -7.05 7.58
C SER A 76 3.79 -6.81 6.11
N GLU A 77 3.06 -7.72 5.45
CA GLU A 77 2.69 -7.62 4.03
C GLU A 77 2.15 -6.23 3.59
N PRO A 78 1.14 -5.62 4.26
CA PRO A 78 0.68 -4.29 3.87
C PRO A 78 1.72 -3.19 4.14
N ALA A 79 2.53 -3.32 5.20
CA ALA A 79 3.61 -2.37 5.48
C ALA A 79 4.73 -2.50 4.45
N TRP A 80 5.05 -3.72 4.00
CA TRP A 80 6.01 -3.98 2.93
C TRP A 80 5.59 -3.24 1.66
N ARG A 81 4.32 -3.37 1.27
CA ARG A 81 3.77 -2.69 0.10
C ARG A 81 3.89 -1.16 0.19
N LEU A 82 3.62 -0.58 1.36
CA LEU A 82 3.76 0.86 1.57
C LEU A 82 5.24 1.30 1.49
N LEU A 83 6.13 0.54 2.13
CA LEU A 83 7.58 0.82 2.09
C LEU A 83 8.16 0.66 0.68
N SER A 84 7.68 -0.30 -0.11
CA SER A 84 8.11 -0.44 -1.50
C SER A 84 7.61 0.67 -2.41
N MET A 85 6.40 1.22 -2.16
CA MET A 85 5.91 2.39 -2.89
C MET A 85 6.76 3.64 -2.64
N ILE A 86 7.39 3.74 -1.47
CA ILE A 86 8.29 4.84 -1.11
C ILE A 86 9.72 4.59 -1.63
N GLY A 87 10.01 3.39 -2.15
CA GLY A 87 11.34 3.02 -2.65
C GLY A 87 12.32 2.57 -1.57
N LEU A 88 11.85 2.17 -0.38
CA LEU A 88 12.71 1.65 0.69
C LEU A 88 12.98 0.14 0.57
N LEU A 89 12.09 -0.58 -0.10
CA LEU A 89 12.16 -2.03 -0.29
C LEU A 89 11.76 -2.38 -1.71
N GLU A 90 12.26 -3.50 -2.21
CA GLU A 90 11.79 -4.06 -3.47
C GLU A 90 10.35 -4.57 -3.31
N PRO A 91 9.45 -4.30 -4.29
CA PRO A 91 8.09 -4.79 -4.23
C PRO A 91 8.08 -6.33 -4.32
N ARG A 92 7.47 -7.00 -3.34
CA ARG A 92 7.26 -8.46 -3.34
C ARG A 92 6.10 -8.92 -4.25
N TYR A 93 5.67 -8.08 -5.17
CA TYR A 93 4.54 -8.42 -6.06
C TYR A 93 4.98 -9.43 -7.12
N ASN A 94 4.13 -10.42 -7.41
CA ASN A 94 4.34 -11.33 -8.54
C ASN A 94 4.19 -10.57 -9.87
N VAL A 95 5.31 -10.09 -10.41
CA VAL A 95 5.43 -9.37 -11.69
C VAL A 95 4.62 -10.04 -12.81
N GLN A 96 4.62 -11.36 -12.85
CA GLN A 96 3.89 -12.21 -13.80
C GLN A 96 2.37 -11.95 -13.81
N LYS A 97 1.77 -11.73 -12.64
CA LYS A 97 0.32 -11.54 -12.51
C LYS A 97 -0.11 -10.15 -13.00
N MET A 98 0.76 -9.15 -12.91
CA MET A 98 0.49 -7.82 -13.52
C MET A 98 0.56 -7.89 -15.04
N GLN A 99 1.60 -8.51 -15.59
CA GLN A 99 1.73 -8.69 -17.04
C GLN A 99 0.53 -9.43 -17.62
N GLN A 100 0.08 -10.51 -16.97
CA GLN A 100 -1.14 -11.22 -17.37
C GLN A 100 -2.40 -10.35 -17.30
N THR A 101 -2.53 -9.51 -16.27
CA THR A 101 -3.69 -8.63 -16.11
C THR A 101 -3.69 -7.53 -17.18
N GLU A 102 -2.53 -6.94 -17.48
CA GLU A 102 -2.38 -5.92 -18.52
C GLU A 102 -2.61 -6.52 -19.93
N MET A 103 -2.11 -7.73 -20.20
CA MET A 103 -2.37 -8.41 -21.47
C MET A 103 -3.86 -8.78 -21.62
N ALA A 104 -4.52 -9.23 -20.55
CA ALA A 104 -5.96 -9.51 -20.57
C ALA A 104 -6.80 -8.24 -20.82
N GLN A 105 -6.42 -7.11 -20.19
CA GLN A 105 -7.08 -5.82 -20.40
C GLN A 105 -6.89 -5.30 -21.84
N ARG A 106 -5.70 -5.48 -22.42
CA ARG A 106 -5.42 -5.12 -23.82
C ARG A 106 -6.18 -6.01 -24.79
N GLY A 107 -6.26 -7.32 -24.53
CA GLY A 107 -7.03 -8.25 -25.34
C GLY A 107 -8.54 -7.94 -25.32
N ALA A 108 -9.08 -7.60 -24.15
CA ALA A 108 -10.48 -7.19 -24.02
C ALA A 108 -10.78 -5.90 -24.81
N ALA A 109 -9.93 -4.88 -24.70
CA ALA A 109 -10.08 -3.64 -25.44
C ALA A 109 -10.02 -3.87 -26.97
N GLN A 110 -9.10 -4.72 -27.45
CA GLN A 110 -9.01 -5.07 -28.87
C GLN A 110 -10.24 -5.83 -29.38
N SER A 111 -10.83 -6.71 -28.56
CA SER A 111 -12.06 -7.40 -28.93
C SER A 111 -13.28 -6.46 -28.95
N GLU A 112 -13.37 -5.52 -28.01
CA GLU A 112 -14.44 -4.51 -27.98
C GLU A 112 -14.35 -3.55 -29.18
N GLU A 113 -13.14 -3.12 -29.53
CA GLU A 113 -12.89 -2.31 -30.74
C GLU A 113 -13.22 -3.06 -32.04
N ALA A 114 -12.89 -4.35 -32.12
CA ALA A 114 -13.18 -5.18 -33.29
C ALA A 114 -14.69 -5.43 -33.47
N VAL A 115 -15.44 -5.61 -32.37
CA VAL A 115 -16.90 -5.78 -32.40
C VAL A 115 -17.59 -4.46 -32.78
N ALA A 116 -17.15 -3.33 -32.22
CA ALA A 116 -17.69 -2.01 -32.58
C ALA A 116 -17.44 -1.64 -34.06
N ALA A 117 -16.32 -2.08 -34.64
CA ALA A 117 -16.03 -1.89 -36.07
C ALA A 117 -16.90 -2.75 -37.00
N LEU A 118 -17.47 -3.86 -36.51
CA LEU A 118 -18.36 -4.75 -37.25
C LEU A 118 -19.83 -4.30 -37.17
N GLU A 119 -20.27 -3.72 -36.05
CA GLU A 119 -21.65 -3.22 -35.86
C GLU A 119 -21.91 -1.82 -36.46
N GLY A 120 -20.86 -1.09 -36.84
CA GLY A 120 -20.93 0.27 -37.42
C GLY A 120 -21.08 0.34 -38.95
N ARG A 121 -21.46 -0.75 -39.63
CA ARG A 121 -21.77 -0.83 -41.07
C ARG A 121 -23.22 -1.21 -41.28
#